data_AF-A0A645HDR3-F1
#
_entry.id   AF-A0A645HDR3-F1
#
_cell.length_a   1.000
_cell.length_b   1.000
_cell.length_c   1.000
_cell.angle_alpha   90.00
_cell.angle_beta   90.00
_cell.angle_gamma   90.00
#
_symmetry.space_group_name_H-M   'P 1'
#
loop_
_entity.id
_entity.type
_entity.pdbx_description
1 polymer ?
#
loop_
_entity_poly.entity_id
_entity_poly.type
_entity_poly.pdbx_seq_one_letter_code
_entity_poly.pdbx_strand_id
1 'polypeptide(L)'
;MDSIENRGRYISKYFDKDLDMKEHKKKAFFKSRNLKVPSITKQLVDQPFDTTNQDVLYTNEYLVRRPILYNALNEDGNPEQTMDFQESTVRYTKIKK
;
A
#
# COMPACT_ATOMS: atom_id res chain seq x y z
N MET A 1 -1.58 -28.70 -11.14
CA MET A 1 -0.28 -27.99 -11.16
C MET A 1 -0.56 -26.53 -11.53
N ASP A 2 -1.55 -25.90 -10.88
CA ASP A 2 -2.23 -24.74 -11.48
C ASP A 2 -2.08 -23.48 -10.63
N SER A 3 -1.52 -23.61 -9.43
CA SER A 3 -1.37 -22.49 -8.49
C SER A 3 -0.19 -21.58 -8.83
N ILE A 4 0.83 -22.08 -9.54
CA ILE A 4 2.01 -21.30 -9.94
C ILE A 4 1.70 -20.46 -11.18
N GLU A 5 1.06 -21.05 -12.20
CA GLU A 5 0.69 -20.37 -13.44
C GLU A 5 -0.41 -19.30 -13.23
N ASN A 6 -1.36 -19.57 -12.32
CA ASN A 6 -2.46 -18.64 -12.05
C ASN A 6 -2.01 -17.38 -11.29
N ARG A 7 -0.89 -17.43 -10.55
CA ARG A 7 -0.31 -16.25 -9.86
C ARG A 7 0.16 -15.20 -10.87
N GLY A 8 0.87 -15.61 -11.91
CA GLY A 8 1.33 -14.71 -12.97
C GLY A 8 0.17 -14.09 -13.75
N ARG A 9 -0.89 -14.87 -14.00
CA ARG A 9 -2.10 -14.41 -14.69
C ARG A 9 -2.91 -13.39 -13.86
N TYR A 10 -3.03 -13.61 -12.56
CA TYR A 10 -3.70 -12.68 -11.66
C TYR A 10 -2.92 -11.37 -11.57
N ILE A 11 -1.60 -11.42 -11.40
CA ILE A 11 -0.74 -10.22 -11.36
C ILE A 11 -0.88 -9.43 -12.65
N SER A 12 -0.70 -10.05 -13.82
CA SER A 12 -0.81 -9.37 -15.13
C SER A 12 -2.19 -8.74 -15.36
N LYS A 13 -3.28 -9.44 -14.97
CA LYS A 13 -4.65 -8.93 -15.09
C LYS A 13 -4.89 -7.62 -14.33
N TYR A 14 -4.18 -7.40 -13.23
CA TYR A 14 -4.34 -6.20 -12.40
C TYR A 14 -3.18 -5.19 -12.54
N PHE A 15 -2.00 -5.61 -13.04
CA PHE A 15 -0.87 -4.73 -13.37
C PHE A 15 -1.03 -4.06 -14.74
N ASP A 16 -1.58 -4.74 -15.75
CA ASP A 16 -1.93 -4.11 -17.05
C ASP A 16 -3.04 -3.05 -16.91
N LYS A 17 -3.58 -2.89 -15.69
CA LYS A 17 -4.57 -1.87 -15.36
C LYS A 17 -3.97 -0.53 -14.98
N ASP A 18 -2.63 -0.41 -14.95
CA ASP A 18 -1.96 0.87 -15.11
C ASP A 18 -2.05 1.30 -16.57
N LEU A 19 -3.26 1.74 -16.86
CA LEU A 19 -3.70 2.61 -17.94
C LEU A 19 -2.52 3.41 -18.50
N ASP A 20 -2.07 3.00 -19.68
CA ASP A 20 -1.51 3.90 -20.66
C ASP A 20 -2.26 5.24 -20.58
N MET A 21 -1.52 6.35 -20.45
CA MET A 21 -2.04 7.73 -20.57
C MET A 21 -2.63 8.03 -21.98
N LYS A 22 -3.14 7.03 -22.70
CA LYS A 22 -3.24 7.02 -24.15
C LYS A 22 -4.52 6.41 -24.72
N GLU A 23 -5.62 6.33 -23.97
CA GLU A 23 -6.92 5.95 -24.56
C GLU A 23 -7.99 7.05 -24.50
N HIS A 24 -7.64 8.21 -25.07
CA HIS A 24 -8.51 9.37 -25.30
C HIS A 24 -9.64 9.16 -26.34
N LYS A 25 -10.01 7.91 -26.69
CA LYS A 25 -10.99 7.64 -27.76
C LYS A 25 -12.13 6.66 -27.40
N LYS A 26 -12.20 6.14 -26.17
CA LYS A 26 -13.34 5.31 -25.75
C LYS A 26 -14.40 6.14 -25.00
N LYS A 27 -15.68 5.95 -25.35
CA LYS A 27 -16.85 6.62 -24.73
C LYS A 27 -17.06 6.34 -23.22
N ALA A 28 -16.15 5.62 -22.58
CA ALA A 28 -16.25 5.21 -21.17
C ALA A 28 -15.54 6.17 -20.20
N PHE A 29 -14.78 7.16 -20.69
CA PHE A 29 -14.01 8.10 -19.84
C PHE A 29 -14.66 9.48 -19.69
N PHE A 30 -15.94 9.63 -20.03
CA PHE A 30 -16.65 10.86 -19.73
C PHE A 30 -16.96 10.90 -18.22
N LYS A 31 -15.97 11.30 -17.42
CA LYS A 31 -16.27 11.87 -16.11
C LYS A 31 -17.19 13.06 -16.35
N SER A 32 -18.29 13.13 -15.63
CA SER A 32 -19.22 14.24 -15.76
C SER A 32 -18.45 15.54 -15.51
N ARG A 33 -18.56 16.49 -16.46
CA ARG A 33 -17.87 17.78 -16.40
C ARG A 33 -18.20 18.57 -15.13
N ASN A 34 -19.34 18.27 -14.50
CA ASN A 34 -19.84 18.94 -13.30
C ASN A 34 -19.59 18.17 -11.99
N LEU A 35 -18.91 17.01 -12.02
CA LEU A 35 -18.62 16.25 -10.81
C LEU A 35 -17.38 16.80 -10.12
N LYS A 36 -17.57 17.36 -8.93
CA LYS A 36 -16.46 17.82 -8.08
C LYS A 36 -15.75 16.59 -7.50
N VAL A 37 -14.47 16.44 -7.84
CA VAL A 37 -13.63 15.40 -7.23
C VAL A 37 -13.39 15.79 -5.77
N PRO A 38 -13.64 14.90 -4.81
CA PRO A 38 -13.35 15.20 -3.41
C PRO A 38 -11.85 15.37 -3.19
N SER A 39 -11.48 16.31 -2.31
CA SER A 39 -10.09 16.45 -1.88
C SER A 39 -9.75 15.33 -0.90
N ILE A 40 -8.73 14.53 -1.21
CA ILE A 40 -8.28 13.40 -0.39
C ILE A 40 -6.88 13.71 0.11
N THR A 41 -6.72 13.77 1.43
CA THR A 41 -5.41 13.93 2.08
C THR A 41 -5.01 12.61 2.74
N LYS A 42 -3.77 12.16 2.50
CA LYS A 42 -3.17 10.99 3.16
C LYS A 42 -2.00 11.47 3.99
N GLN A 43 -1.92 11.03 5.25
CA GLN A 43 -0.84 11.38 6.16
C GLN A 43 -0.34 10.10 6.85
N LEU A 44 0.98 10.00 6.97
CA LEU A 44 1.63 8.99 7.80
C LEU A 44 1.91 9.63 9.16
N VAL A 45 1.54 8.95 10.23
CA VAL A 45 1.69 9.43 11.61
C VAL A 45 2.42 8.37 12.42
N ASP A 46 3.38 8.77 13.23
CA ASP A 46 4.13 7.85 14.10
C ASP A 46 3.32 7.44 15.33
N GLN A 47 2.47 8.33 15.83
CA GLN A 47 1.58 8.09 16.96
C GLN A 47 0.14 7.81 16.48
N PRO A 48 -0.63 7.00 17.24
CA PRO A 48 -2.02 6.74 16.91
C PRO A 48 -2.84 8.03 16.93
N PHE A 49 -3.46 8.35 15.81
CA PHE A 49 -4.35 9.51 15.68
C PHE A 49 -5.62 9.32 16.54
N ASP A 50 -6.05 10.39 17.24
CA ASP A 50 -7.26 10.39 18.06
C ASP A 50 -8.51 10.54 17.18
N THR A 51 -9.39 9.53 17.23
CA THR A 51 -10.60 9.44 16.40
C THR A 51 -11.89 9.74 17.17
N THR A 52 -11.82 10.15 18.43
CA THR A 52 -13.00 10.28 19.32
C THR A 52 -14.10 11.23 18.81
N ASN A 53 -13.74 12.32 18.12
CA ASN A 53 -14.68 13.33 17.63
C ASN A 53 -14.84 13.35 16.11
N GLN A 54 -14.57 12.22 15.42
CA GLN A 54 -14.56 12.15 13.96
C GLN A 54 -15.49 11.07 13.41
N ASP A 55 -16.05 11.32 12.23
CA ASP A 55 -16.87 10.35 11.50
C ASP A 55 -15.98 9.32 10.79
N VAL A 56 -15.70 8.21 11.47
CA VAL A 56 -14.85 7.12 10.95
C VAL A 56 -15.68 6.16 10.10
N LEU A 57 -15.33 6.02 8.82
CA LEU A 57 -15.99 5.06 7.92
C LEU A 57 -15.53 3.63 8.18
N TYR A 58 -14.21 3.44 8.28
CA TYR A 58 -13.61 2.14 8.56
C TYR A 58 -12.23 2.29 9.17
N THR A 59 -11.85 1.27 9.92
CA THR A 59 -10.50 1.06 10.46
C THR A 59 -10.10 -0.36 10.16
N ASN A 60 -8.93 -0.54 9.52
CA ASN A 60 -8.37 -1.85 9.23
C ASN A 60 -6.94 -1.93 9.75
N GLU A 61 -6.58 -3.10 10.25
CA GLU A 61 -5.25 -3.40 10.76
C GLU A 61 -4.59 -4.46 9.87
N TYR A 62 -3.33 -4.22 9.53
CA TYR A 62 -2.56 -5.12 8.67
C TYR A 62 -1.20 -5.39 9.29
N LEU A 63 -0.74 -6.63 9.13
CA LEU A 63 0.64 -7.00 9.41
C LEU A 63 1.52 -6.54 8.24
N VAL A 64 2.59 -5.83 8.59
CA VAL A 64 3.57 -5.29 7.66
C VAL A 64 4.94 -5.82 8.05
N ARG A 65 5.60 -6.48 7.11
CA ARG A 65 6.96 -6.99 7.24
C ARG A 65 7.94 -5.94 6.71
N ARG A 66 8.73 -5.32 7.58
CA ARG A 66 9.69 -4.26 7.24
C ARG A 66 11.13 -4.79 7.32
N PRO A 67 12.01 -4.44 6.37
CA PRO A 67 13.41 -4.82 6.45
C PRO A 67 14.08 -4.04 7.59
N ILE A 68 14.89 -4.74 8.38
CA ILE A 68 15.77 -4.14 9.39
C ILE A 68 17.21 -4.46 8.99
N LEU A 69 18.06 -3.44 9.07
CA LEU A 69 19.49 -3.56 8.79
C LEU A 69 20.23 -3.44 10.12
N TYR A 70 21.07 -4.43 10.42
CA TYR A 70 21.93 -4.40 11.59
C TYR A 70 23.28 -5.02 11.27
N ASN A 71 24.28 -4.65 12.07
CA ASN A 71 25.64 -5.19 11.92
C ASN A 71 25.73 -6.47 12.77
N ALA A 72 25.96 -7.62 12.13
CA ALA A 72 26.24 -8.88 12.78
C ALA A 72 27.74 -9.20 12.70
N LEU A 73 28.28 -9.96 13.65
CA LEU A 73 29.64 -10.50 13.51
C LEU A 73 29.58 -11.78 12.68
N ASN A 74 30.45 -11.86 11.68
CA ASN A 74 30.68 -13.09 10.93
C ASN A 74 31.49 -14.10 11.74
N GLU A 75 31.57 -15.33 11.24
CA GLU A 75 32.41 -16.40 11.79
C GLU A 75 33.89 -15.97 11.92
N ASP A 76 34.34 -15.05 11.06
CA ASP A 76 35.70 -14.47 11.06
C ASP A 76 35.87 -13.24 11.99
N GLY A 77 34.83 -12.87 12.75
CA GLY A 77 34.88 -11.75 13.69
C GLY A 77 34.80 -10.34 13.05
N ASN A 78 34.53 -10.26 11.75
CA ASN A 78 34.33 -9.00 11.03
C ASN A 78 32.85 -8.58 11.06
N PRO A 79 32.54 -7.27 11.15
CA PRO A 79 31.17 -6.78 11.07
C PRO A 79 30.65 -6.86 9.63
N GLU A 80 29.57 -7.60 9.41
CA GLU A 80 28.81 -7.64 8.15
C GLU A 80 27.44 -7.01 8.34
N GLN A 81 26.98 -6.29 7.31
CA GLN A 81 25.65 -5.69 7.29
C GLN A 81 24.63 -6.74 6.83
N THR A 82 23.85 -7.26 7.77
CA THR A 82 22.82 -8.26 7.50
C THR A 82 21.45 -7.60 7.42
N MET A 83 20.58 -8.15 6.57
CA MET A 83 19.19 -7.70 6.43
C MET A 83 18.25 -8.78 6.93
N ASP A 84 17.49 -8.46 7.98
CA ASP A 84 16.35 -9.26 8.42
C ASP A 84 15.03 -8.53 8.18
N PHE A 85 13.94 -9.16 8.59
CA PHE A 85 12.62 -8.58 8.53
C PHE A 85 11.94 -8.62 9.88
N GLN A 86 11.43 -7.47 10.31
CA GLN A 86 10.60 -7.33 11.50
C GLN A 86 9.13 -7.19 11.10
N GLU A 87 8.26 -7.95 11.76
CA GLU A 87 6.82 -7.79 11.61
C GLU A 87 6.30 -6.65 12.51
N SER A 88 5.44 -5.81 11.96
CA SER A 88 4.85 -4.65 12.62
C SER A 88 3.39 -4.51 12.23
N THR A 89 2.54 -4.04 13.12
CA THR A 89 1.12 -3.79 12.81
C THR A 89 0.93 -2.34 12.35
N VAL A 90 0.21 -2.12 11.25
CA VAL A 90 -0.16 -0.79 10.75
C VAL A 90 -1.67 -0.66 10.73
N ARG A 91 -2.16 0.45 11.30
CA ARG A 91 -3.58 0.79 11.36
C ARG A 91 -3.93 1.84 10.32
N TYR A 92 -4.86 1.54 9.43
CA TYR A 92 -5.41 2.48 8.45
C TYR A 92 -6.82 2.88 8.85
N THR A 93 -7.02 4.19 9.06
CA THR A 93 -8.32 4.76 9.41
C THR A 93 -8.77 5.69 8.29
N LYS A 94 -9.99 5.49 7.78
CA LYS A 94 -10.61 6.43 6.84
C LYS A 94 -11.66 7.26 7.55
N ILE A 95 -11.46 8.57 7.56
CA ILE A 95 -12.34 9.55 8.18
C ILE A 95 -13.10 10.31 7.09
N LYS A 96 -14.40 10.52 7.30
CA LYS A 96 -15.21 11.45 6.51
C LYS A 96 -14.92 12.87 7.00
N LYS A 97 -14.68 13.76 6.07
CA LYS A 97 -14.54 15.19 6.35
C LYS A 97 -15.79 15.94 5.90
#